data_AF-A0A915VBD5-F1
#
_entry.id   AF-A0A915VBD5-F1
#
_cell.length_a   1.000
_cell.length_b   1.000
_cell.length_c   1.000
_cell.angle_alpha   90.00
_cell.angle_beta   90.00
_cell.angle_gamma   90.00
#
_symmetry.space_group_name_H-M   'P 1'
#
loop_
_entity.id
_entity.type
_entity.pdbx_description
1 polymer ?
#
loop_
_entity_poly.entity_id
_entity_poly.type
_entity_poly.pdbx_seq_one_letter_code
_entity_poly.pdbx_strand_id
1 'polypeptide(L)'
;MKDEQLGIEDENLSRAVLSARFSVLHSSAGDFQRDLGRYWRYVRKTGGVVLTQQGWIYKSHFKSLAAALNAAGAPADERDNGRLWFMRRLLRAMNELTEGDRGRLVVANPSGRLFGMPMAQRVKWTFETWRDSDAWNELLRLPLQVSGGYTNREAPAALGRARLTLLRTIGRLAQANRQSGEWVALADLIAYIKRNDYAFLFERRHRSVSHSGLYASPYYSANNPYGLTFGAVKNEANGWDLVEGGFIVNVLTGPLYWMGLVELGYAHDAREAGGENVAPVAFRLTSAGAWLIGGGDPPTFVESGGKLIVQPNFTVLALEPISDAVLSDLDHFAESQGGERVIAYHLTRESLYRGQQSGWNAARAIAFLEAHQGGPIPANVRRSLEEWEAAHRRITFHRNVCVVQFADAEAEQELTAALAPFNPQAIGARFRLIEERDAAEVVAALREAGWTPVLQPAGDQATENALRAGDAGEVMFTQAAPSVYALGKLAQFAELAPANEGKNGARITAASVRAAMSSGMSLDQLLATLAELHAGPIPVALEEKVRAWASFFGDATLQHTVLLELSSDTVLANLLDDREVGPYLTPIEGSTKPLALVQPAHAEIVRAMLRERGISI
;
A
#
# COMPACT_ATOMS: atom_id res chain seq x y z
N MET A 1 -38.16 47.95 24.79
CA MET A 1 -38.70 46.73 24.14
C MET A 1 -39.37 46.97 22.80
N LYS A 2 -40.07 48.10 22.53
CA LYS A 2 -40.59 48.39 21.17
C LYS A 2 -39.54 48.99 20.22
N ASP A 3 -38.60 49.80 20.72
CA ASP A 3 -37.54 50.40 19.88
C ASP A 3 -36.43 49.42 19.48
N GLU A 4 -36.28 48.32 20.21
CA GLU A 4 -35.30 47.26 19.92
C GLU A 4 -35.79 46.31 18.82
N GLN A 5 -37.11 46.17 18.64
CA GLN A 5 -37.73 45.42 17.55
C GLN A 5 -37.76 46.22 16.23
N LEU A 6 -37.95 47.55 16.29
CA LEU A 6 -37.88 48.43 15.12
C LEU A 6 -36.46 48.53 14.54
N GLY A 7 -35.41 48.52 15.37
CA GLY A 7 -34.02 48.50 14.88
C GLY A 7 -33.60 47.19 14.20
N ILE A 8 -34.13 46.04 14.65
CA ILE A 8 -33.84 44.72 14.07
C ILE A 8 -34.65 44.48 12.78
N GLU A 9 -35.85 45.04 12.66
CA GLU A 9 -36.62 45.00 11.40
C GLU A 9 -36.03 45.93 10.32
N ASP A 10 -35.49 47.10 10.68
CA ASP A 10 -34.87 48.05 9.74
C ASP A 10 -33.47 47.59 9.24
N GLU A 11 -32.71 46.87 10.09
CA GLU A 11 -31.45 46.20 9.69
C GLU A 11 -31.70 44.98 8.77
N ASN A 12 -32.77 44.22 9.02
CA ASN A 12 -33.17 43.11 8.15
C ASN A 12 -33.78 43.59 6.83
N LEU A 13 -34.51 44.71 6.82
CA LEU A 13 -34.97 45.36 5.59
C LEU A 13 -33.80 45.96 4.79
N SER A 14 -32.81 46.58 5.44
CA SER A 14 -31.63 47.14 4.76
C SER A 14 -30.73 46.06 4.15
N ARG A 15 -30.58 44.90 4.81
CA ARG A 15 -29.91 43.71 4.24
C ARG A 15 -30.69 43.11 3.07
N ALA A 16 -32.02 43.06 3.15
CA ALA A 16 -32.88 42.55 2.08
C ALA A 16 -32.91 43.44 0.83
N VAL A 17 -32.75 44.76 0.99
CA VAL A 17 -32.82 45.74 -0.11
C VAL A 17 -31.53 45.77 -0.96
N LEU A 18 -30.36 45.43 -0.41
CA LEU A 18 -29.11 45.28 -1.18
C LEU A 18 -28.92 43.87 -1.77
N SER A 19 -29.43 42.82 -1.11
CA SER A 19 -29.48 41.46 -1.68
C SER A 19 -30.45 41.34 -2.87
N ALA A 20 -31.33 42.32 -3.09
CA ALA A 20 -32.32 42.30 -4.16
C ALA A 20 -31.73 42.55 -5.58
N ARG A 21 -30.44 42.90 -5.72
CA ARG A 21 -29.81 43.22 -7.03
C ARG A 21 -28.80 42.20 -7.55
N PHE A 22 -28.36 41.25 -6.74
CA PHE A 22 -27.31 40.31 -7.13
C PHE A 22 -27.67 38.87 -6.76
N SER A 23 -27.33 37.93 -7.66
CA SER A 23 -27.17 36.53 -7.30
C SER A 23 -25.83 36.37 -6.59
N VAL A 24 -25.86 36.07 -5.29
CA VAL A 24 -24.67 35.97 -4.45
C VAL A 24 -24.12 34.55 -4.49
N LEU A 25 -22.84 34.44 -4.84
CA LEU A 25 -22.09 33.21 -4.77
C LEU A 25 -21.22 33.23 -3.50
N HIS A 26 -21.66 32.43 -2.52
CA HIS A 26 -21.03 32.32 -1.21
C HIS A 26 -19.75 31.47 -1.26
N SER A 27 -18.81 31.79 -0.38
CA SER A 27 -17.57 31.04 -0.23
C SER A 27 -17.17 30.95 1.25
N SER A 28 -16.42 29.89 1.60
CA SER A 28 -16.03 29.62 2.98
C SER A 28 -14.60 29.11 3.04
N ALA A 29 -13.77 29.79 3.85
CA ALA A 29 -12.39 29.38 4.06
C ALA A 29 -12.32 28.02 4.76
N GLY A 30 -13.29 27.71 5.65
CA GLY A 30 -13.41 26.41 6.29
C GLY A 30 -13.72 25.29 5.28
N ASP A 31 -14.61 25.55 4.32
CA ASP A 31 -14.96 24.55 3.30
C ASP A 31 -13.77 24.27 2.37
N PHE A 32 -13.00 25.30 2.01
CA PHE A 32 -11.77 25.09 1.24
C PHE A 32 -10.73 24.28 2.01
N GLN A 33 -10.55 24.55 3.30
CA GLN A 33 -9.64 23.76 4.15
C GLN A 33 -10.10 22.30 4.27
N ARG A 34 -11.41 22.05 4.39
CA ARG A 34 -11.98 20.70 4.36
C ARG A 34 -11.67 19.98 3.05
N ASP A 35 -11.81 20.68 1.92
CA ASP A 35 -11.51 20.11 0.61
C ASP A 35 -10.01 19.81 0.44
N LEU A 36 -9.11 20.66 0.96
CA LEU A 36 -7.68 20.35 1.03
C LEU A 36 -7.42 19.07 1.84
N GLY A 37 -8.11 18.88 2.97
CA GLY A 37 -8.04 17.67 3.79
C GLY A 37 -8.53 16.43 3.05
N ARG A 38 -9.70 16.51 2.40
CA ARG A 38 -10.25 15.43 1.56
C ARG A 38 -9.30 15.05 0.43
N TYR A 39 -8.70 16.04 -0.24
CA TYR A 39 -7.70 15.80 -1.29
C TYR A 39 -6.52 15.02 -0.73
N TRP A 40 -5.90 15.52 0.35
CA TRP A 40 -4.72 14.89 0.94
C TRP A 40 -4.99 13.45 1.43
N ARG A 41 -6.12 13.25 2.13
CA ARG A 41 -6.57 11.93 2.59
C ARG A 41 -6.80 10.96 1.44
N TYR A 42 -7.39 11.41 0.33
CA TYR A 42 -7.55 10.59 -0.86
C TYR A 42 -6.19 10.11 -1.40
N VAL A 43 -5.23 11.02 -1.59
CA VAL A 43 -3.88 10.66 -2.08
C VAL A 43 -3.20 9.67 -1.14
N ARG A 44 -3.31 9.89 0.17
CA ARG A 44 -2.75 8.99 1.20
C ARG A 44 -3.38 7.59 1.11
N LYS A 45 -4.72 7.50 1.03
CA LYS A 45 -5.47 6.24 0.99
C LYS A 45 -5.15 5.40 -0.25
N THR A 46 -4.94 6.03 -1.40
CA THR A 46 -4.63 5.30 -2.66
C THR A 46 -3.15 4.95 -2.81
N GLY A 47 -2.29 5.31 -1.85
CA GLY A 47 -0.84 5.14 -1.96
C GLY A 47 -0.19 6.07 -2.99
N GLY A 48 -0.93 7.07 -3.47
CA GLY A 48 -0.51 8.04 -4.47
C GLY A 48 -1.49 8.18 -5.63
N VAL A 49 -1.26 9.22 -6.44
CA VAL A 49 -2.03 9.56 -7.65
C VAL A 49 -1.07 9.69 -8.82
N VAL A 50 -1.30 8.88 -9.86
CA VAL A 50 -0.42 8.83 -11.03
C VAL A 50 -0.67 10.05 -11.94
N LEU A 51 0.41 10.60 -12.48
CA LEU A 51 0.42 11.70 -13.44
C LEU A 51 0.79 11.21 -14.85
N THR A 52 0.18 11.82 -15.86
CA THR A 52 0.55 11.66 -17.27
C THR A 52 1.94 12.24 -17.55
N GLN A 53 2.51 11.98 -18.73
CA GLN A 53 3.76 12.62 -19.16
C GLN A 53 3.71 14.16 -19.15
N GLN A 54 2.52 14.74 -19.30
CA GLN A 54 2.30 16.17 -19.25
C GLN A 54 2.05 16.68 -17.81
N GLY A 55 2.16 15.82 -16.79
CA GLY A 55 2.00 16.19 -15.37
C GLY A 55 0.57 16.44 -14.92
N TRP A 56 -0.42 15.91 -15.65
CA TRP A 56 -1.85 15.94 -15.30
C TRP A 56 -2.27 14.64 -14.61
N ILE A 57 -3.21 14.69 -13.68
CA ILE A 57 -3.75 13.48 -13.06
C ILE A 57 -4.41 12.57 -14.11
N TYR A 58 -4.12 11.27 -14.06
CA TYR A 58 -4.81 10.29 -14.92
C TYR A 58 -6.33 10.31 -14.69
N LYS A 59 -7.10 10.19 -15.79
CA LYS A 59 -8.57 10.34 -15.78
C LYS A 59 -9.30 9.45 -14.77
N SER A 60 -8.82 8.21 -14.55
CA SER A 60 -9.39 7.28 -13.56
C SER A 60 -9.24 7.79 -12.11
N HIS A 61 -8.04 8.27 -11.75
CA HIS A 61 -7.79 8.89 -10.46
C HIS A 61 -8.54 10.21 -10.32
N PHE A 62 -8.59 11.02 -11.37
CA PHE A 62 -9.28 12.30 -11.34
C PHE A 62 -10.79 12.12 -11.05
N LYS A 63 -11.47 11.20 -11.73
CA LYS A 63 -12.89 10.90 -11.49
C LYS A 63 -13.14 10.49 -10.03
N SER A 64 -12.27 9.66 -9.48
CA SER A 64 -12.37 9.17 -8.11
C SER A 64 -12.09 10.27 -7.07
N LEU A 65 -11.10 11.13 -7.34
CA LEU A 65 -10.78 12.29 -6.51
C LEU A 65 -11.89 13.34 -6.53
N ALA A 66 -12.46 13.64 -7.70
CA ALA A 66 -13.59 14.56 -7.84
C ALA A 66 -14.82 14.05 -7.06
N ALA A 67 -15.09 12.75 -7.11
CA ALA A 67 -16.13 12.12 -6.29
C ALA A 67 -15.83 12.25 -4.78
N ALA A 68 -14.58 12.04 -4.36
CA ALA A 68 -14.17 12.18 -2.95
C ALA A 68 -14.30 13.63 -2.42
N LEU A 69 -14.28 14.62 -3.30
CA LEU A 69 -14.48 16.03 -2.97
C LEU A 69 -15.94 16.49 -3.08
N ASN A 70 -16.87 15.59 -3.39
CA ASN A 70 -18.26 15.91 -3.69
C ASN A 70 -18.42 16.96 -4.81
N ALA A 71 -17.47 17.00 -5.76
CA ALA A 71 -17.48 17.95 -6.88
C ALA A 71 -18.40 17.44 -8.01
N ALA A 72 -19.71 17.40 -7.75
CA ALA A 72 -20.72 17.02 -8.74
C ALA A 72 -20.64 17.96 -9.97
N GLY A 73 -20.61 17.39 -11.17
CA GLY A 73 -20.51 18.17 -12.42
C GLY A 73 -19.11 18.73 -12.73
N ALA A 74 -18.06 18.29 -12.03
CA ALA A 74 -16.69 18.65 -12.37
C ALA A 74 -16.35 18.32 -13.85
N PRO A 75 -15.50 19.14 -14.50
CA PRO A 75 -14.95 18.86 -15.84
C PRO A 75 -14.32 17.47 -15.94
N ALA A 76 -14.11 16.98 -17.17
CA ALA A 76 -13.68 15.60 -17.40
C ALA A 76 -12.24 15.28 -16.95
N ASP A 77 -11.41 16.31 -16.74
CA ASP A 77 -10.02 16.19 -16.31
C ASP A 77 -9.54 17.39 -15.48
N GLU A 78 -8.31 17.28 -14.95
CA GLU A 78 -7.69 18.29 -14.10
C GLU A 78 -7.37 19.59 -14.84
N ARG A 79 -7.07 19.53 -16.15
CA ARG A 79 -6.68 20.71 -16.93
C ARG A 79 -7.81 21.74 -16.97
N ASP A 80 -9.03 21.24 -17.13
CA ASP A 80 -10.24 22.04 -17.20
C ASP A 80 -10.83 22.36 -15.81
N ASN A 81 -10.29 21.78 -14.72
CA ASN A 81 -10.70 22.06 -13.35
C ASN A 81 -9.64 22.87 -12.58
N GLY A 82 -9.68 24.19 -12.74
CA GLY A 82 -8.72 25.13 -12.15
C GLY A 82 -8.61 25.01 -10.63
N ARG A 83 -9.75 24.85 -9.92
CA ARG A 83 -9.78 24.73 -8.45
C ARG A 83 -9.04 23.49 -7.96
N LEU A 84 -9.28 22.32 -8.58
CA LEU A 84 -8.60 21.08 -8.21
C LEU A 84 -7.09 21.15 -8.45
N TRP A 85 -6.71 21.72 -9.60
CA TRP A 85 -5.32 21.90 -9.93
C TRP A 85 -4.63 22.88 -8.95
N PHE A 86 -5.32 23.97 -8.58
CA PHE A 86 -4.88 24.93 -7.59
C PHE A 86 -4.65 24.28 -6.22
N MET A 87 -5.58 23.45 -5.75
CA MET A 87 -5.42 22.69 -4.51
C MET A 87 -4.18 21.80 -4.52
N ARG A 88 -3.94 21.04 -5.61
CA ARG A 88 -2.75 20.21 -5.73
C ARG A 88 -1.48 21.03 -5.63
N ARG A 89 -1.41 22.16 -6.34
CA ARG A 89 -0.25 23.05 -6.36
C ARG A 89 0.01 23.66 -4.99
N LEU A 90 -1.03 24.10 -4.28
CA LEU A 90 -0.93 24.60 -2.92
C LEU A 90 -0.43 23.54 -1.93
N LEU A 91 -1.01 22.34 -1.96
CA LEU A 91 -0.59 21.25 -1.08
C LEU A 91 0.87 20.86 -1.34
N ARG A 92 1.32 20.90 -2.59
CA ARG A 92 2.75 20.71 -2.93
C ARG A 92 3.62 21.82 -2.35
N ALA A 93 3.23 23.09 -2.52
CA ALA A 93 3.98 24.23 -2.02
C ALA A 93 4.06 24.29 -0.49
N MET A 94 3.02 23.79 0.20
CA MET A 94 3.01 23.62 1.66
C MET A 94 3.72 22.34 2.13
N ASN A 95 4.32 21.57 1.22
CA ASN A 95 4.99 20.29 1.49
C ASN A 95 4.06 19.20 2.08
N GLU A 96 2.76 19.26 1.79
CA GLU A 96 1.78 18.23 2.16
C GLU A 96 1.69 17.12 1.12
N LEU A 97 2.05 17.43 -0.13
CA LEU A 97 2.19 16.47 -1.23
C LEU A 97 3.60 16.53 -1.82
N THR A 98 4.19 15.37 -2.07
CA THR A 98 5.50 15.24 -2.70
C THR A 98 5.40 14.44 -4.00
N GLU A 99 6.39 14.60 -4.87
CA GLU A 99 6.49 13.81 -6.10
C GLU A 99 7.38 12.60 -5.90
N GLY A 100 6.86 11.42 -6.23
CA GLY A 100 7.57 10.15 -6.34
C GLY A 100 7.73 9.72 -7.80
N ASP A 101 8.46 8.64 -8.03
CA ASP A 101 8.69 8.02 -9.35
C ASP A 101 9.07 9.01 -10.47
N ARG A 102 10.15 9.77 -10.23
CA ARG A 102 10.67 10.79 -11.17
C ARG A 102 9.61 11.82 -11.62
N GLY A 103 8.70 12.22 -10.72
CA GLY A 103 7.67 13.21 -11.02
C GLY A 103 6.38 12.64 -11.62
N ARG A 104 6.21 11.31 -11.67
CA ARG A 104 5.01 10.66 -12.23
C ARG A 104 4.01 10.17 -11.19
N LEU A 105 4.35 10.27 -9.91
CA LEU A 105 3.46 9.91 -8.82
C LEU A 105 3.37 11.06 -7.83
N VAL A 106 2.17 11.45 -7.43
CA VAL A 106 1.96 12.37 -6.31
C VAL A 106 1.63 11.54 -5.09
N VAL A 107 2.36 11.72 -4.00
CA VAL A 107 2.14 11.01 -2.73
C VAL A 107 1.92 12.00 -1.60
N ALA A 108 1.18 11.58 -0.58
CA ALA A 108 1.01 12.37 0.64
C ALA A 108 2.30 12.35 1.45
N ASN A 109 2.74 13.53 1.92
CA ASN A 109 3.89 13.62 2.81
C ASN A 109 3.46 13.23 4.24
N PRO A 110 3.99 12.15 4.84
CA PRO A 110 3.65 11.77 6.21
C PRO A 110 4.16 12.77 7.26
N SER A 111 5.13 13.63 6.91
CA SER A 111 5.65 14.70 7.77
C SER A 111 4.96 16.05 7.50
N GLY A 112 3.84 16.05 6.77
CA GLY A 112 2.99 17.22 6.59
C GLY A 112 2.49 17.78 7.92
N ARG A 113 2.36 19.09 8.01
CA ARG A 113 2.01 19.79 9.27
C ARG A 113 0.70 20.55 9.19
N LEU A 114 0.18 20.83 7.99
CA LEU A 114 -1.00 21.65 7.75
C LEU A 114 -2.20 21.14 8.55
N PHE A 115 -2.50 19.84 8.45
CA PHE A 115 -3.71 19.26 9.06
C PHE A 115 -3.62 19.06 10.58
N GLY A 116 -2.44 19.27 11.17
CA GLY A 116 -2.24 19.33 12.62
C GLY A 116 -2.34 20.74 13.21
N MET A 117 -2.41 21.78 12.38
CA MET A 117 -2.51 23.17 12.83
C MET A 117 -3.96 23.57 13.13
N PRO A 118 -4.18 24.55 14.05
CA PRO A 118 -5.47 25.23 14.17
C PRO A 118 -5.93 25.85 12.85
N MET A 119 -7.24 25.85 12.59
CA MET A 119 -7.88 26.28 11.34
C MET A 119 -7.47 27.69 10.95
N ALA A 120 -7.42 28.63 11.91
CA ALA A 120 -6.95 30.00 11.63
C ALA A 120 -5.53 30.01 11.04
N GLN A 121 -4.63 29.18 11.60
CA GLN A 121 -3.26 29.06 11.10
C GLN A 121 -3.22 28.39 9.73
N ARG A 122 -4.05 27.37 9.49
CA ARG A 122 -4.17 26.71 8.18
C ARG A 122 -4.63 27.68 7.10
N VAL A 123 -5.70 28.42 7.37
CA VAL A 123 -6.27 29.42 6.44
C VAL A 123 -5.23 30.49 6.12
N LYS A 124 -4.58 31.03 7.15
CA LYS A 124 -3.51 32.02 6.98
C LYS A 124 -2.34 31.48 6.16
N TRP A 125 -1.81 30.30 6.51
CA TRP A 125 -0.66 29.73 5.83
C TRP A 125 -0.97 29.35 4.37
N THR A 126 -2.18 28.89 4.09
CA THR A 126 -2.66 28.63 2.73
C THR A 126 -2.68 29.91 1.89
N PHE A 127 -3.22 31.00 2.44
CA PHE A 127 -3.24 32.30 1.78
C PHE A 127 -1.83 32.87 1.54
N GLU A 128 -0.96 32.83 2.55
CA GLU A 128 0.43 33.29 2.44
C GLU A 128 1.21 32.45 1.43
N THR A 129 0.98 31.13 1.38
CA THR A 129 1.60 30.25 0.39
C THR A 129 1.16 30.63 -1.03
N TRP A 130 -0.12 30.88 -1.29
CA TRP A 130 -0.55 31.37 -2.61
C TRP A 130 0.08 32.74 -2.94
N ARG A 131 0.07 33.67 -1.97
CA ARG A 131 0.54 35.04 -2.16
C ARG A 131 2.04 35.10 -2.48
N ASP A 132 2.84 34.33 -1.75
CA ASP A 132 4.29 34.50 -1.67
C ASP A 132 5.08 33.45 -2.46
N SER A 133 4.47 32.33 -2.83
CA SER A 133 5.14 31.27 -3.61
C SER A 133 4.81 31.32 -5.11
N ASP A 134 5.52 30.51 -5.87
CA ASP A 134 5.34 30.31 -7.31
C ASP A 134 4.27 29.24 -7.65
N ALA A 135 3.51 28.77 -6.64
CA ALA A 135 2.61 27.64 -6.77
C ALA A 135 1.54 27.80 -7.87
N TRP A 136 1.09 29.02 -8.15
CA TRP A 136 0.01 29.28 -9.10
C TRP A 136 0.41 30.38 -10.07
N ASN A 137 0.05 30.28 -11.35
CA ASN A 137 0.30 31.33 -12.35
C ASN A 137 -1.02 31.71 -13.04
N GLU A 138 -1.63 32.79 -12.56
CA GLU A 138 -2.94 33.29 -13.02
C GLU A 138 -2.92 33.68 -14.51
N LEU A 139 -1.76 34.12 -15.05
CA LEU A 139 -1.65 34.53 -16.46
C LEU A 139 -1.88 33.36 -17.42
N LEU A 140 -1.62 32.13 -17.00
CA LEU A 140 -1.87 30.92 -17.79
C LEU A 140 -3.34 30.44 -17.70
N ARG A 141 -4.15 31.08 -16.85
CA ARG A 141 -5.57 30.77 -16.66
C ARG A 141 -6.50 31.78 -17.32
N LEU A 142 -5.95 32.84 -17.92
CA LEU A 142 -6.75 33.80 -18.67
C LEU A 142 -7.44 33.10 -19.85
N PRO A 143 -8.67 33.50 -20.22
CA PRO A 143 -9.41 32.94 -21.35
C PRO A 143 -8.87 33.50 -22.68
N LEU A 144 -7.55 33.48 -22.85
CA LEU A 144 -6.80 34.04 -23.97
C LEU A 144 -5.80 33.00 -24.49
N GLN A 145 -5.46 33.10 -25.78
CA GLN A 145 -4.34 32.35 -26.33
C GLN A 145 -3.03 32.97 -25.83
N VAL A 146 -2.31 32.21 -25.00
CA VAL A 146 -1.03 32.60 -24.40
C VAL A 146 0.08 31.70 -24.95
N SER A 147 1.16 32.29 -25.47
CA SER A 147 2.33 31.57 -25.99
C SER A 147 3.64 32.11 -25.41
N GLY A 148 4.69 31.30 -25.34
CA GLY A 148 5.98 31.71 -24.79
C GLY A 148 7.02 30.59 -24.83
N GLY A 149 8.31 30.95 -24.81
CA GLY A 149 9.43 30.00 -24.93
C GLY A 149 9.55 29.01 -23.77
N TYR A 150 9.00 29.38 -22.60
CA TYR A 150 8.84 28.53 -21.43
C TYR A 150 7.52 28.89 -20.76
N THR A 151 6.43 28.20 -21.08
CA THR A 151 5.18 28.28 -20.30
C THR A 151 5.36 27.54 -18.98
N ASN A 152 6.28 28.03 -18.13
CA ASN A 152 6.48 27.45 -16.82
C ASN A 152 5.19 27.63 -16.00
N ARG A 153 4.74 26.53 -15.40
CA ARG A 153 3.56 26.50 -14.52
C ARG A 153 3.81 27.26 -13.22
N GLU A 154 5.07 27.45 -12.85
CA GLU A 154 5.49 28.26 -11.72
C GLU A 154 5.35 29.75 -12.03
N ALA A 155 4.83 30.51 -11.08
CA ALA A 155 4.70 31.95 -11.22
C ALA A 155 6.04 32.66 -11.05
N PRO A 156 6.41 33.56 -11.98
CA PRO A 156 7.55 34.44 -11.80
C PRO A 156 7.36 35.38 -10.61
N ALA A 157 8.45 35.74 -9.92
CA ALA A 157 8.42 36.62 -8.73
C ALA A 157 7.70 37.97 -8.96
N ALA A 158 7.71 38.48 -10.20
CA ALA A 158 6.97 39.69 -10.57
C ALA A 158 5.46 39.57 -10.33
N LEU A 159 4.89 38.36 -10.43
CA LEU A 159 3.47 38.11 -10.20
C LEU A 159 3.09 38.27 -8.72
N GLY A 160 3.96 37.88 -7.79
CA GLY A 160 3.77 38.10 -6.35
C GLY A 160 3.63 39.59 -6.00
N ARG A 161 4.41 40.46 -6.66
CA ARG A 161 4.27 41.93 -6.49
C ARG A 161 2.91 42.43 -7.00
N ALA A 162 2.45 41.94 -8.14
CA ALA A 162 1.15 42.29 -8.69
C ALA A 162 -0.01 41.83 -7.78
N ARG A 163 0.08 40.62 -7.21
CA ARG A 163 -0.86 40.13 -6.17
C ARG A 163 -0.92 41.07 -5.00
N LEU A 164 0.23 41.45 -4.44
CA LEU A 164 0.29 42.37 -3.29
C LEU A 164 -0.35 43.73 -3.59
N THR A 165 -0.09 44.31 -4.75
CA THR A 165 -0.72 45.58 -5.16
C THR A 165 -2.24 45.43 -5.27
N LEU A 166 -2.73 44.36 -5.90
CA LEU A 166 -4.15 44.07 -6.01
C LEU A 166 -4.81 43.87 -4.63
N LEU A 167 -4.20 43.06 -3.75
CA LEU A 167 -4.70 42.78 -2.40
C LEU A 167 -4.77 44.06 -1.54
N ARG A 168 -3.74 44.92 -1.59
CA ARG A 168 -3.76 46.20 -0.87
C ARG A 168 -4.89 47.11 -1.36
N THR A 169 -5.11 47.17 -2.68
CA THR A 169 -6.20 47.96 -3.25
C THR A 169 -7.57 47.41 -2.85
N ILE A 170 -7.75 46.08 -2.91
CA ILE A 170 -8.96 45.41 -2.43
C ILE A 170 -9.22 45.76 -0.96
N GLY A 171 -8.21 45.61 -0.09
CA GLY A 171 -8.31 45.93 1.33
C GLY A 171 -8.69 47.40 1.57
N ARG A 172 -8.05 48.33 0.87
CA ARG A 172 -8.36 49.77 0.95
C ARG A 172 -9.79 50.09 0.53
N LEU A 173 -10.25 49.55 -0.61
CA LEU A 173 -11.61 49.78 -1.10
C LEU A 173 -12.65 49.12 -0.19
N ALA A 174 -12.38 47.94 0.35
CA ALA A 174 -13.25 47.29 1.31
C ALA A 174 -13.35 48.09 2.62
N GLN A 175 -12.24 48.63 3.13
CA GLN A 175 -12.23 49.50 4.31
C GLN A 175 -12.96 50.83 4.07
N ALA A 176 -12.80 51.45 2.91
CA ALA A 176 -13.50 52.68 2.56
C ALA A 176 -15.02 52.49 2.48
N ASN A 177 -15.48 51.30 2.08
CA ASN A 177 -16.90 50.95 1.97
C ASN A 177 -17.48 50.33 3.25
N ARG A 178 -16.74 50.33 4.36
CA ARG A 178 -17.12 49.68 5.64
C ARG A 178 -18.39 50.26 6.27
N GLN A 179 -18.74 51.51 5.94
CA GLN A 179 -19.94 52.18 6.44
C GLN A 179 -21.21 51.90 5.61
N SER A 180 -21.09 51.29 4.43
CA SER A 180 -22.20 51.17 3.46
C SER A 180 -22.72 49.74 3.24
N GLY A 181 -22.33 48.77 4.06
CA GLY A 181 -22.86 47.41 3.93
C GLY A 181 -22.44 46.70 2.64
N GLU A 182 -21.17 46.30 2.59
CA GLU A 182 -20.76 44.98 2.09
C GLU A 182 -20.68 44.69 0.58
N TRP A 183 -20.53 45.63 -0.35
CA TRP A 183 -20.13 45.28 -1.73
C TRP A 183 -19.23 46.34 -2.40
N VAL A 184 -18.18 45.90 -3.08
CA VAL A 184 -17.28 46.72 -3.91
C VAL A 184 -17.55 46.39 -5.38
N ALA A 185 -17.87 47.40 -6.20
CA ALA A 185 -18.07 47.18 -7.63
C ALA A 185 -16.74 46.76 -8.30
N LEU A 186 -16.79 45.75 -9.16
CA LEU A 186 -15.61 45.32 -9.93
C LEU A 186 -15.06 46.47 -10.79
N ALA A 187 -15.96 47.25 -11.39
CA ALA A 187 -15.62 48.40 -12.21
C ALA A 187 -14.80 49.46 -11.43
N ASP A 188 -15.13 49.69 -10.15
CA ASP A 188 -14.41 50.65 -9.30
C ASP A 188 -13.01 50.16 -8.95
N LEU A 189 -12.86 48.86 -8.64
CA LEU A 189 -11.55 48.25 -8.43
C LEU A 189 -10.66 48.39 -9.67
N ILE A 190 -11.20 48.05 -10.83
CA ILE A 190 -10.50 48.14 -12.12
C ILE A 190 -10.12 49.60 -12.40
N ALA A 191 -11.07 50.53 -12.28
CA ALA A 191 -10.82 51.96 -12.53
C ALA A 191 -9.79 52.54 -11.56
N TYR A 192 -9.82 52.12 -10.29
CA TYR A 192 -8.86 52.54 -9.28
C TYR A 192 -7.44 52.07 -9.63
N ILE A 193 -7.26 50.79 -9.96
CA ILE A 193 -5.94 50.27 -10.35
C ILE A 193 -5.47 50.94 -11.63
N LYS A 194 -6.34 51.07 -12.64
CA LYS A 194 -5.99 51.73 -13.91
C LYS A 194 -5.52 53.18 -13.70
N ARG A 195 -6.09 53.88 -12.72
CA ARG A 195 -5.73 55.28 -12.41
C ARG A 195 -4.46 55.41 -11.56
N ASN A 196 -4.29 54.56 -10.56
CA ASN A 196 -3.24 54.73 -9.54
C ASN A 196 -2.02 53.83 -9.75
N ASP A 197 -2.22 52.65 -10.35
CA ASP A 197 -1.21 51.61 -10.51
C ASP A 197 -1.31 50.98 -11.91
N TYR A 198 -1.39 51.80 -12.96
CA TYR A 198 -1.57 51.33 -14.35
C TYR A 198 -0.57 50.24 -14.76
N ALA A 199 0.66 50.33 -14.24
CA ALA A 199 1.77 49.42 -14.49
C ALA A 199 1.92 48.26 -13.47
N PHE A 200 0.89 47.93 -12.68
CA PHE A 200 1.04 47.00 -11.55
C PHE A 200 1.45 45.57 -11.95
N LEU A 201 1.03 45.11 -13.14
CA LEU A 201 1.29 43.77 -13.65
C LEU A 201 2.43 43.76 -14.67
N PHE A 202 2.44 44.71 -15.62
CA PHE A 202 3.50 44.82 -16.62
C PHE A 202 4.24 46.15 -16.47
N GLU A 203 5.56 46.12 -16.42
CA GLU A 203 6.36 47.34 -16.49
C GLU A 203 6.27 47.94 -17.90
N ARG A 204 5.94 49.23 -18.01
CA ARG A 204 5.96 49.96 -19.28
C ARG A 204 7.37 50.46 -19.55
N ARG A 205 8.24 49.56 -19.97
CA ARG A 205 9.60 49.92 -20.39
C ARG A 205 9.52 50.55 -21.77
N HIS A 206 9.70 51.87 -21.86
CA HIS A 206 9.85 52.55 -23.15
C HIS A 206 11.11 52.03 -23.84
N ARG A 207 10.97 51.09 -24.79
CA ARG A 207 12.01 50.81 -25.77
C ARG A 207 11.78 51.76 -26.95
N SER A 208 12.81 52.54 -27.29
CA SER A 208 12.83 53.40 -28.46
C SER A 208 12.74 52.55 -29.73
N VAL A 209 11.53 52.22 -30.17
CA VAL A 209 11.30 51.56 -31.46
C VAL A 209 10.21 52.33 -32.19
N SER A 210 10.55 52.78 -33.39
CA SER A 210 9.78 53.63 -34.30
C SER A 210 8.56 52.95 -34.95
N HIS A 211 7.99 51.92 -34.33
CA HIS A 211 6.89 51.14 -34.91
C HIS A 211 5.75 50.92 -33.91
N SER A 212 4.56 51.43 -34.24
CA SER A 212 3.30 51.12 -33.56
C SER A 212 2.84 49.70 -33.93
N GLY A 213 2.92 48.74 -33.01
CA GLY A 213 2.45 47.37 -33.23
C GLY A 213 2.65 46.45 -32.03
N LEU A 214 2.09 45.22 -32.08
CA LEU A 214 2.17 44.20 -31.03
C LEU A 214 3.61 44.00 -30.50
N TYR A 215 4.61 44.07 -31.37
CA TYR A 215 6.03 43.87 -31.03
C TYR A 215 6.64 44.96 -30.14
N ALA A 216 6.01 46.13 -30.03
CA ALA A 216 6.39 47.20 -29.10
C ALA A 216 5.56 47.18 -27.80
N SER A 217 4.57 46.30 -27.71
CA SER A 217 3.64 46.20 -26.59
C SER A 217 4.24 45.42 -25.42
N PRO A 218 3.92 45.75 -24.15
CA PRO A 218 4.30 44.92 -23.00
C PRO A 218 3.71 43.50 -23.07
N TYR A 219 2.66 43.28 -23.86
CA TYR A 219 2.01 41.97 -24.02
C TYR A 219 2.70 41.01 -25.01
N TYR A 220 3.91 41.35 -25.44
CA TYR A 220 4.74 40.50 -26.29
C TYR A 220 5.92 39.95 -25.48
N SER A 221 6.24 38.66 -25.66
CA SER A 221 7.18 37.91 -24.82
C SER A 221 8.56 38.55 -24.65
N ALA A 222 9.06 39.26 -25.66
CA ALA A 222 10.34 39.95 -25.60
C ALA A 222 10.35 41.22 -24.71
N ASN A 223 9.17 41.68 -24.28
CA ASN A 223 8.97 42.96 -23.60
C ASN A 223 8.41 42.83 -22.18
N ASN A 224 8.11 41.62 -21.70
CA ASN A 224 7.63 41.42 -20.32
C ASN A 224 8.48 40.42 -19.54
N PRO A 225 8.52 40.57 -18.19
CA PRO A 225 9.28 39.68 -17.32
C PRO A 225 8.73 38.25 -17.25
N TYR A 226 7.57 37.98 -17.85
CA TYR A 226 6.94 36.67 -17.85
C TYR A 226 7.31 35.83 -19.07
N GLY A 227 7.88 36.44 -20.13
CA GLY A 227 8.19 35.76 -21.38
C GLY A 227 6.95 35.30 -22.15
N LEU A 228 5.81 35.97 -21.95
CA LEU A 228 4.50 35.58 -22.52
C LEU A 228 4.04 36.53 -23.63
N THR A 229 3.44 35.98 -24.67
CA THR A 229 2.75 36.72 -25.73
C THR A 229 1.25 36.44 -25.65
N PHE A 230 0.44 37.49 -25.66
CA PHE A 230 -1.01 37.40 -25.61
C PHE A 230 -1.59 37.71 -27.01
N GLY A 231 -1.96 36.65 -27.74
CA GLY A 231 -2.24 36.75 -29.18
C GLY A 231 -3.48 37.57 -29.56
N ALA A 232 -4.43 37.74 -28.63
CA ALA A 232 -5.66 38.51 -28.87
C ALA A 232 -5.48 40.04 -28.75
N VAL A 233 -4.32 40.50 -28.28
CA VAL A 233 -4.05 41.91 -27.99
C VAL A 233 -3.76 42.68 -29.27
N LYS A 234 -4.45 43.79 -29.51
CA LYS A 234 -4.25 44.63 -30.71
C LYS A 234 -3.36 45.85 -30.45
N ASN A 235 -3.50 46.45 -29.27
CA ASN A 235 -2.77 47.62 -28.83
C ASN A 235 -2.70 47.63 -27.29
N GLU A 236 -1.98 48.57 -26.69
CA GLU A 236 -1.80 48.62 -25.25
C GLU A 236 -3.11 48.81 -24.49
N ALA A 237 -3.99 49.72 -24.93
CA ALA A 237 -5.24 50.00 -24.24
C ALA A 237 -6.16 48.77 -24.17
N ASN A 238 -6.34 48.09 -25.31
CA ASN A 238 -7.10 46.83 -25.38
C ASN A 238 -6.38 45.69 -24.63
N GLY A 239 -5.05 45.66 -24.66
CA GLY A 239 -4.26 44.70 -23.90
C GLY A 239 -4.45 44.84 -22.40
N TRP A 240 -4.56 46.08 -21.90
CA TRP A 240 -4.83 46.34 -20.49
C TRP A 240 -6.17 45.73 -20.06
N ASP A 241 -7.22 45.99 -20.84
CA ASP A 241 -8.56 45.48 -20.50
C ASP A 241 -8.62 43.95 -20.58
N LEU A 242 -7.98 43.34 -21.57
CA LEU A 242 -7.96 41.88 -21.75
C LEU A 242 -7.06 41.15 -20.75
N VAL A 243 -5.88 41.70 -20.43
CA VAL A 243 -4.84 41.00 -19.66
C VAL A 243 -4.83 41.45 -18.21
N GLU A 244 -4.62 42.74 -17.90
CA GLU A 244 -4.67 43.25 -16.52
C GLU A 244 -6.07 43.17 -15.93
N GLY A 245 -7.09 43.60 -16.68
CA GLY A 245 -8.49 43.46 -16.27
C GLY A 245 -8.88 42.00 -16.08
N GLY A 246 -8.50 41.15 -17.05
CA GLY A 246 -8.67 39.69 -16.97
C GLY A 246 -7.96 39.07 -15.76
N PHE A 247 -6.75 39.52 -15.43
CA PHE A 247 -6.01 39.07 -14.25
C PHE A 247 -6.74 39.41 -12.94
N ILE A 248 -7.27 40.63 -12.82
CA ILE A 248 -8.07 41.04 -11.65
C ILE A 248 -9.28 40.11 -11.50
N VAL A 249 -10.00 39.85 -12.59
CA VAL A 249 -11.16 38.94 -12.60
C VAL A 249 -10.74 37.51 -12.24
N ASN A 250 -9.64 37.00 -12.80
CA ASN A 250 -9.15 35.65 -12.51
C ASN A 250 -8.77 35.49 -11.02
N VAL A 251 -8.09 36.47 -10.43
CA VAL A 251 -7.73 36.44 -9.00
C VAL A 251 -8.97 36.42 -8.11
N LEU A 252 -10.00 37.22 -8.44
CA LEU A 252 -11.25 37.26 -7.68
C LEU A 252 -12.07 35.98 -7.82
N THR A 253 -12.29 35.52 -9.06
CA THR A 253 -13.14 34.35 -9.37
C THR A 253 -12.45 33.01 -9.15
N GLY A 254 -11.12 33.02 -9.08
CA GLY A 254 -10.26 31.88 -8.83
C GLY A 254 -9.73 31.88 -7.39
N PRO A 255 -8.42 32.09 -7.15
CA PRO A 255 -7.80 31.90 -5.84
C PRO A 255 -8.53 32.54 -4.64
N LEU A 256 -8.98 33.80 -4.74
CA LEU A 256 -9.63 34.46 -3.61
C LEU A 256 -11.00 33.87 -3.29
N TYR A 257 -11.79 33.57 -4.32
CA TYR A 257 -13.09 32.92 -4.15
C TYR A 257 -12.93 31.47 -3.70
N TRP A 258 -12.03 30.70 -4.33
CA TRP A 258 -11.78 29.30 -3.98
C TRP A 258 -11.31 29.13 -2.54
N MET A 259 -10.42 30.00 -2.06
CA MET A 259 -9.95 30.01 -0.67
C MET A 259 -10.98 30.57 0.32
N GLY A 260 -12.15 31.02 -0.14
CA GLY A 260 -13.20 31.53 0.73
C GLY A 260 -12.94 32.91 1.31
N LEU A 261 -12.16 33.74 0.61
CA LEU A 261 -11.77 35.09 1.05
C LEU A 261 -12.70 36.17 0.50
N VAL A 262 -13.39 35.88 -0.61
CA VAL A 262 -14.38 36.80 -1.21
C VAL A 262 -15.66 36.09 -1.58
N GLU A 263 -16.78 36.78 -1.46
CA GLU A 263 -18.04 36.41 -2.09
C GLU A 263 -18.27 37.26 -3.33
N LEU A 264 -18.96 36.68 -4.31
CA LEU A 264 -19.11 37.27 -5.64
C LEU A 264 -20.58 37.57 -5.92
N GLY A 265 -20.85 38.77 -6.40
CA GLY A 265 -22.19 39.22 -6.78
C GLY A 265 -22.28 39.25 -8.29
N TYR A 266 -23.22 38.49 -8.84
CA TYR A 266 -23.55 38.47 -10.26
C TYR A 266 -24.86 39.19 -10.51
N ALA A 267 -25.02 39.82 -11.68
CA ALA A 267 -26.30 40.39 -12.06
C ALA A 267 -27.37 39.28 -12.14
N HIS A 268 -28.58 39.57 -11.70
CA HIS A 268 -29.64 38.56 -11.56
C HIS A 268 -30.08 37.96 -12.92
N ASP A 269 -29.85 38.70 -14.01
CA ASP A 269 -30.14 38.34 -15.40
C ASP A 269 -28.89 37.84 -16.17
N ALA A 270 -27.78 37.60 -15.48
CA ALA A 270 -26.56 37.11 -16.11
C ALA A 270 -26.80 35.74 -16.77
N ARG A 271 -26.30 35.58 -18.01
CA ARG A 271 -26.37 34.31 -18.76
C ARG A 271 -25.61 33.18 -18.07
N GLU A 272 -24.59 33.53 -17.29
CA GLU A 272 -23.75 32.61 -16.54
C GLU A 272 -23.39 33.29 -15.21
N ALA A 273 -23.59 32.57 -14.10
CA ALA A 273 -23.28 33.03 -12.75
C ALA A 273 -22.31 32.05 -12.10
N GLY A 274 -21.15 32.57 -11.68
CA GLY A 274 -20.05 31.75 -11.16
C GLY A 274 -19.18 31.12 -12.26
N GLY A 275 -18.05 30.55 -11.84
CA GLY A 275 -17.04 29.99 -12.74
C GLY A 275 -15.78 30.83 -12.84
N GLU A 276 -14.66 30.18 -13.19
CA GLU A 276 -13.38 30.86 -13.36
C GLU A 276 -13.44 31.81 -14.56
N ASN A 277 -12.96 33.05 -14.37
CA ASN A 277 -12.98 34.13 -15.37
C ASN A 277 -14.37 34.70 -15.72
N VAL A 278 -15.45 34.24 -15.07
CA VAL A 278 -16.80 34.84 -15.25
C VAL A 278 -16.90 36.08 -14.37
N ALA A 279 -16.83 37.25 -14.99
CA ALA A 279 -16.70 38.53 -14.27
C ALA A 279 -17.92 38.82 -13.38
N PRO A 280 -17.74 39.00 -12.05
CA PRO A 280 -18.79 39.48 -11.18
C PRO A 280 -19.03 40.97 -11.37
N VAL A 281 -20.21 41.46 -11.03
CA VAL A 281 -20.50 42.91 -11.02
C VAL A 281 -19.99 43.57 -9.75
N ALA A 282 -19.96 42.82 -8.64
CA ALA A 282 -19.44 43.27 -7.36
C ALA A 282 -18.83 42.10 -6.57
N PHE A 283 -17.98 42.40 -5.59
CA PHE A 283 -17.43 41.41 -4.66
C PHE A 283 -17.41 41.97 -3.24
N ARG A 284 -17.32 41.10 -2.24
CA ARG A 284 -17.11 41.50 -0.84
C ARG A 284 -16.14 40.56 -0.14
N LEU A 285 -15.46 41.07 0.89
CA LEU A 285 -14.59 40.23 1.73
C LEU A 285 -15.45 39.38 2.67
N THR A 286 -15.15 38.09 2.78
CA THR A 286 -15.65 37.25 3.88
C THR A 286 -15.00 37.67 5.21
N SER A 287 -15.40 37.09 6.33
CA SER A 287 -14.70 37.31 7.61
C SER A 287 -13.20 36.94 7.53
N ALA A 288 -12.85 35.86 6.82
CA ALA A 288 -11.46 35.47 6.58
C ALA A 288 -10.74 36.45 5.64
N GLY A 289 -11.40 36.94 4.59
CA GLY A 289 -10.84 37.98 3.71
C GLY A 289 -10.64 39.32 4.41
N ALA A 290 -11.59 39.72 5.26
CA ALA A 290 -11.51 40.94 6.04
C ALA A 290 -10.30 40.90 6.98
N TRP A 291 -10.01 39.74 7.58
CA TRP A 291 -8.81 39.52 8.37
C TRP A 291 -7.52 39.57 7.54
N LEU A 292 -7.40 38.74 6.50
CA LEU A 292 -6.14 38.52 5.78
C LEU A 292 -5.80 39.61 4.76
N ILE A 293 -6.80 40.34 4.26
CA ILE A 293 -6.68 41.36 3.21
C ILE A 293 -7.10 42.73 3.74
N GLY A 294 -8.22 42.78 4.46
CA GLY A 294 -8.84 44.03 4.94
C GLY A 294 -8.30 44.55 6.27
N GLY A 295 -7.33 43.88 6.92
CA GLY A 295 -6.76 44.28 8.21
C GLY A 295 -7.74 44.24 9.38
N GLY A 296 -8.79 43.40 9.30
CA GLY A 296 -9.68 43.09 10.41
C GLY A 296 -9.09 42.07 11.38
N ASP A 297 -9.85 41.74 12.43
CA ASP A 297 -9.44 40.74 13.42
C ASP A 297 -9.60 39.30 12.91
N PRO A 298 -8.80 38.34 13.42
CA PRO A 298 -8.97 36.92 13.09
C PRO A 298 -10.39 36.43 13.41
N PRO A 299 -11.12 35.82 12.46
CA PRO A 299 -12.41 35.25 12.75
C PRO A 299 -12.26 34.00 13.62
N THR A 300 -13.31 33.71 14.40
CA THR A 300 -13.39 32.45 15.14
C THR A 300 -13.82 31.34 14.17
N PHE A 301 -12.96 30.34 13.99
CA PHE A 301 -13.32 29.12 13.26
C PHE A 301 -13.80 28.06 14.25
N VAL A 302 -14.95 27.43 13.98
CA VAL A 302 -15.47 26.36 14.83
C VAL A 302 -14.77 25.06 14.42
N GLU A 303 -13.82 24.59 15.24
CA GLU A 303 -12.99 23.41 14.95
C GLU A 303 -13.36 22.16 15.75
N SER A 304 -14.15 22.34 16.80
CA SER A 304 -14.50 21.31 17.78
C SER A 304 -15.95 21.45 18.20
N GLY A 305 -16.64 20.32 18.37
CA GLY A 305 -18.07 20.27 18.71
C GLY A 305 -18.80 19.16 17.95
N GLY A 306 -18.22 18.69 16.86
CA GLY A 306 -18.59 17.46 16.18
C GLY A 306 -18.34 16.23 17.05
N LYS A 307 -19.12 15.17 16.82
CA LYS A 307 -19.01 13.88 17.51
C LYS A 307 -18.92 12.76 16.50
N LEU A 308 -18.21 11.69 16.88
CA LEU A 308 -18.39 10.41 16.23
C LEU A 308 -19.64 9.74 16.81
N ILE A 309 -20.53 9.26 15.96
CA ILE A 309 -21.67 8.43 16.37
C ILE A 309 -21.46 7.05 15.78
N VAL A 310 -21.21 6.07 16.65
CA VAL A 310 -21.08 4.67 16.23
C VAL A 310 -22.45 4.01 16.29
N GLN A 311 -22.92 3.55 15.15
CA GLN A 311 -24.21 2.89 15.01
C GLN A 311 -24.05 1.35 15.11
N PRO A 312 -25.09 0.63 15.58
CA PRO A 312 -25.04 -0.84 15.69
C PRO A 312 -24.83 -1.58 14.37
N ASN A 313 -25.02 -0.94 13.22
CA ASN A 313 -24.78 -1.49 11.88
C ASN A 313 -23.34 -1.26 11.38
N PHE A 314 -22.38 -1.00 12.28
CA PHE A 314 -20.97 -0.72 11.96
C PHE A 314 -20.71 0.58 11.19
N THR A 315 -21.72 1.44 11.06
CA THR A 315 -21.54 2.78 10.50
C THR A 315 -21.06 3.74 11.58
N VAL A 316 -20.01 4.50 11.29
CA VAL A 316 -19.54 5.62 12.11
C VAL A 316 -19.87 6.91 11.39
N LEU A 317 -20.72 7.74 11.98
CA LEU A 317 -21.07 9.06 11.47
C LEU A 317 -20.16 10.09 12.12
N ALA A 318 -19.31 10.73 11.34
CA ALA A 318 -18.53 11.88 11.77
C ALA A 318 -19.34 13.15 11.50
N LEU A 319 -19.93 13.71 12.57
CA LEU A 319 -20.63 14.98 12.52
C LEU A 319 -19.61 16.12 12.58
N GLU A 320 -19.70 17.07 11.66
CA GLU A 320 -18.87 18.27 11.69
C GLU A 320 -19.37 19.28 12.75
N PRO A 321 -18.49 20.12 13.33
CA PRO A 321 -17.07 20.30 13.04
C PRO A 321 -16.17 19.27 13.75
N ILE A 322 -15.44 18.48 12.96
CA ILE A 322 -14.48 17.47 13.41
C ILE A 322 -13.13 17.72 12.73
N SER A 323 -12.04 17.54 13.45
CA SER A 323 -10.71 17.83 12.90
C SER A 323 -10.28 16.81 11.85
N ASP A 324 -9.49 17.26 10.87
CA ASP A 324 -8.91 16.38 9.84
C ASP A 324 -7.99 15.32 10.46
N ALA A 325 -7.33 15.62 11.58
CA ALA A 325 -6.53 14.66 12.34
C ALA A 325 -7.39 13.47 12.80
N VAL A 326 -8.56 13.72 13.37
CA VAL A 326 -9.50 12.68 13.82
C VAL A 326 -10.03 11.86 12.65
N LEU A 327 -10.37 12.51 11.54
CA LEU A 327 -10.79 11.79 10.32
C LEU A 327 -9.64 10.94 9.74
N SER A 328 -8.40 11.43 9.84
CA SER A 328 -7.23 10.72 9.38
C SER A 328 -6.89 9.52 10.26
N ASP A 329 -7.08 9.62 11.58
CA ASP A 329 -6.98 8.50 12.50
C ASP A 329 -8.03 7.43 12.18
N LEU A 330 -9.28 7.85 11.95
CA LEU A 330 -10.38 6.96 11.59
C LEU A 330 -10.14 6.22 10.26
N ASP A 331 -9.48 6.85 9.27
CA ASP A 331 -9.12 6.20 8.00
C ASP A 331 -8.21 4.97 8.15
N HIS A 332 -7.46 4.82 9.25
CA HIS A 332 -6.59 3.66 9.44
C HIS A 332 -7.41 2.38 9.58
N PHE A 333 -8.48 2.42 10.39
CA PHE A 333 -9.25 1.25 10.82
C PHE A 333 -10.72 1.26 10.40
N ALA A 334 -11.16 2.26 9.61
CA ALA A 334 -12.49 2.33 9.03
C ALA A 334 -12.45 2.72 7.54
N GLU A 335 -13.55 2.49 6.82
CA GLU A 335 -13.69 2.81 5.40
C GLU A 335 -14.62 4.01 5.20
N SER A 336 -14.07 5.15 4.76
CA SER A 336 -14.87 6.32 4.39
C SER A 336 -15.78 6.01 3.19
N GLN A 337 -17.07 6.25 3.38
CA GLN A 337 -18.15 6.19 2.38
C GLN A 337 -18.48 7.59 1.81
N GLY A 338 -17.77 8.63 2.25
CA GLY A 338 -18.01 10.01 1.85
C GLY A 338 -19.20 10.65 2.56
N GLY A 339 -19.59 11.82 2.09
CA GLY A 339 -20.64 12.65 2.67
C GLY A 339 -20.26 14.13 2.72
N GLU A 340 -21.26 15.00 2.73
CA GLU A 340 -21.06 16.45 2.62
C GLU A 340 -20.89 17.12 3.99
N ARG A 341 -21.91 17.01 4.86
CA ARG A 341 -21.91 17.56 6.24
C ARG A 341 -21.76 16.48 7.33
N VAL A 342 -22.07 15.23 6.97
CA VAL A 342 -21.89 14.05 7.80
C VAL A 342 -21.07 13.08 6.98
N ILE A 343 -19.84 12.80 7.43
CA ILE A 343 -18.97 11.84 6.74
C ILE A 343 -19.27 10.48 7.33
N ALA A 344 -19.77 9.56 6.51
CA ALA A 344 -20.03 8.20 6.93
C ALA A 344 -18.78 7.33 6.74
N TYR A 345 -18.48 6.51 7.73
CA TYR A 345 -17.48 5.46 7.67
C TYR A 345 -18.13 4.13 7.97
N HIS A 346 -17.51 3.05 7.50
CA HIS A 346 -17.93 1.70 7.81
C HIS A 346 -16.78 0.91 8.43
N LEU A 347 -17.05 0.22 9.53
CA LEU A 347 -16.11 -0.68 10.20
C LEU A 347 -16.28 -2.08 9.62
N THR A 348 -15.26 -2.55 8.91
CA THR A 348 -15.17 -3.91 8.38
C THR A 348 -14.02 -4.66 9.05
N ARG A 349 -14.06 -6.00 9.00
CA ARG A 349 -12.97 -6.84 9.46
C ARG A 349 -11.66 -6.49 8.76
N GLU A 350 -11.72 -6.27 7.45
CA GLU A 350 -10.60 -5.91 6.58
C GLU A 350 -10.03 -4.53 6.95
N SER A 351 -10.90 -3.56 7.24
CA SER A 351 -10.47 -2.22 7.66
C SER A 351 -9.75 -2.25 9.00
N LEU A 352 -10.24 -3.02 9.99
CA LEU A 352 -9.56 -3.20 11.26
C LEU A 352 -8.23 -3.92 11.09
N TYR A 353 -8.18 -4.98 10.26
CA TYR A 353 -6.95 -5.71 9.96
C TYR A 353 -5.89 -4.80 9.33
N ARG A 354 -6.28 -3.93 8.39
CA ARG A 354 -5.39 -2.90 7.84
C ARG A 354 -4.92 -1.93 8.93
N GLY A 355 -5.81 -1.51 9.82
CA GLY A 355 -5.47 -0.69 10.98
C GLY A 355 -4.42 -1.35 11.87
N GLN A 356 -4.58 -2.64 12.18
CA GLN A 356 -3.66 -3.42 13.01
C GLN A 356 -2.24 -3.44 12.45
N GLN A 357 -2.08 -3.54 11.13
CA GLN A 357 -0.76 -3.46 10.46
C GLN A 357 -0.06 -2.11 10.68
N SER A 358 -0.81 -1.07 11.03
CA SER A 358 -0.31 0.28 11.33
C SER A 358 -0.35 0.66 12.82
N GLY A 359 -0.53 -0.33 13.71
CA GLY A 359 -0.54 -0.11 15.17
C GLY A 359 -1.91 0.27 15.76
N TRP A 360 -3.01 0.05 15.04
CA TRP A 360 -4.38 0.20 15.53
C TRP A 360 -5.00 -1.15 15.89
N ASN A 361 -4.76 -1.63 17.12
CA ASN A 361 -5.48 -2.80 17.66
C ASN A 361 -6.93 -2.45 18.05
N ALA A 362 -7.76 -3.47 18.35
CA ALA A 362 -9.18 -3.22 18.64
C ALA A 362 -9.34 -2.37 19.91
N ALA A 363 -8.54 -2.61 20.95
CA ALA A 363 -8.56 -1.82 22.18
C ALA A 363 -8.33 -0.31 21.91
N ARG A 364 -7.33 0.04 21.10
CA ARG A 364 -7.03 1.43 20.72
C ARG A 364 -8.13 2.02 19.85
N ALA A 365 -8.65 1.28 18.88
CA ALA A 365 -9.75 1.73 18.03
C ALA A 365 -11.02 1.99 18.85
N ILE A 366 -11.38 1.09 19.77
CA ILE A 366 -12.53 1.25 20.67
C ILE A 366 -12.35 2.48 21.55
N ALA A 367 -11.19 2.62 22.22
CA ALA A 367 -10.91 3.77 23.08
C ALA A 367 -11.01 5.10 22.31
N PHE A 368 -10.50 5.13 21.07
CA PHE A 368 -10.62 6.29 20.20
C PHE A 368 -12.07 6.62 19.85
N LEU A 369 -12.88 5.63 19.47
CA LEU A 369 -14.29 5.84 19.13
C LEU A 369 -15.10 6.34 20.33
N GLU A 370 -14.88 5.75 21.51
CA GLU A 370 -15.57 6.13 22.74
C GLU A 370 -15.22 7.55 23.21
N ALA A 371 -13.94 7.93 23.09
CA ALA A 371 -13.48 9.27 23.42
C ALA A 371 -14.15 10.34 22.56
N HIS A 372 -14.27 10.11 21.25
CA HIS A 372 -14.86 11.08 20.32
C HIS A 372 -16.40 11.02 20.24
N GLN A 373 -17.01 9.94 20.71
CA GLN A 373 -18.46 9.85 20.92
C GLN A 373 -18.90 10.51 22.24
N GLY A 374 -18.03 10.48 23.26
CA GLY A 374 -18.32 10.94 24.61
C GLY A 374 -19.07 9.91 25.46
N GLY A 375 -18.92 8.62 25.14
CA GLY A 375 -19.61 7.52 25.82
C GLY A 375 -19.36 6.17 25.15
N PRO A 376 -19.80 5.06 25.77
CA PRO A 376 -19.52 3.71 25.27
C PRO A 376 -20.14 3.45 23.89
N ILE A 377 -19.43 2.75 23.03
CA ILE A 377 -19.95 2.31 21.72
C ILE A 377 -20.94 1.15 21.87
N PRO A 378 -21.82 0.89 20.87
CA PRO A 378 -22.74 -0.24 20.92
C PRO A 378 -22.04 -1.58 21.22
N ALA A 379 -22.61 -2.36 22.15
CA ALA A 379 -21.99 -3.59 22.66
C ALA A 379 -21.70 -4.64 21.58
N ASN A 380 -22.55 -4.71 20.55
CA ASN A 380 -22.33 -5.61 19.41
C ASN A 380 -21.11 -5.21 18.58
N VAL A 381 -20.90 -3.90 18.35
CA VAL A 381 -19.74 -3.39 17.60
C VAL A 381 -18.45 -3.65 18.39
N ARG A 382 -18.45 -3.36 19.70
CA ARG A 382 -17.31 -3.67 20.59
C ARG A 382 -16.92 -5.15 20.51
N ARG A 383 -17.89 -6.04 20.72
CA ARG A 383 -17.65 -7.50 20.68
C ARG A 383 -17.08 -7.93 19.34
N SER A 384 -17.65 -7.45 18.23
CA SER A 384 -17.15 -7.82 16.90
C SER A 384 -15.73 -7.31 16.63
N LEU A 385 -15.36 -6.10 17.07
CA LEU A 385 -13.97 -5.62 16.94
C LEU A 385 -12.98 -6.50 17.72
N GLU A 386 -13.35 -6.91 18.94
CA GLU A 386 -12.55 -7.81 19.79
C GLU A 386 -12.44 -9.22 19.17
N GLU A 387 -13.55 -9.77 18.65
CA GLU A 387 -13.58 -11.06 17.95
C GLU A 387 -12.75 -11.05 16.67
N TRP A 388 -12.81 -9.96 15.89
CA TRP A 388 -11.99 -9.82 14.69
C TRP A 388 -10.50 -9.80 15.05
N GLU A 389 -10.08 -9.07 16.09
CA GLU A 389 -8.69 -9.12 16.56
C GLU A 389 -8.28 -10.53 17.00
N ALA A 390 -9.09 -11.20 17.82
CA ALA A 390 -8.80 -12.55 18.27
C ALA A 390 -8.66 -13.54 17.09
N ALA A 391 -9.52 -13.41 16.07
CA ALA A 391 -9.44 -14.22 14.86
C ALA A 391 -8.17 -13.97 14.06
N HIS A 392 -7.68 -12.72 14.00
CA HIS A 392 -6.44 -12.36 13.31
C HIS A 392 -5.17 -12.78 14.06
N ARG A 393 -5.21 -12.90 15.39
CA ARG A 393 -4.07 -13.36 16.20
C ARG A 393 -3.90 -14.89 16.26
N ARG A 394 -4.68 -15.66 15.52
CA ARG A 394 -4.57 -17.14 15.48
C ARG A 394 -3.30 -17.64 14.79
N ILE A 395 -2.71 -16.83 13.90
CA ILE A 395 -1.50 -17.14 13.16
C ILE A 395 -0.59 -15.93 13.23
N THR A 396 0.61 -16.11 13.78
CA THR A 396 1.61 -15.03 13.92
C THR A 396 2.80 -15.33 13.02
N PHE A 397 3.18 -14.35 12.20
CA PHE A 397 4.41 -14.43 11.40
C PHE A 397 5.53 -13.70 12.15
N HIS A 398 6.53 -14.44 12.60
CA HIS A 398 7.75 -13.88 13.15
C HIS A 398 8.74 -13.63 12.00
N ARG A 399 9.12 -12.38 11.78
CA ARG A 399 10.09 -11.98 10.73
C ARG A 399 11.39 -11.52 11.39
N ASN A 400 12.51 -11.68 10.69
CA ASN A 400 13.83 -11.26 11.16
C ASN A 400 14.18 -11.84 12.54
N VAL A 401 13.95 -13.14 12.72
CA VAL A 401 14.33 -13.86 13.93
C VAL A 401 15.72 -14.46 13.79
N CYS A 402 16.47 -14.46 14.90
CA CYS A 402 17.73 -15.18 15.02
C CYS A 402 17.46 -16.50 15.76
N VAL A 403 17.89 -17.63 15.19
CA VAL A 403 17.80 -18.95 15.83
C VAL A 403 19.19 -19.38 16.26
N VAL A 404 19.34 -19.67 17.55
CA VAL A 404 20.57 -20.21 18.14
C VAL A 404 20.37 -21.71 18.37
N GLN A 405 21.27 -22.51 17.81
CA GLN A 405 21.31 -23.96 17.98
C GLN A 405 22.52 -24.38 18.82
N PHE A 406 22.29 -25.17 19.87
CA PHE A 406 23.35 -25.64 20.76
C PHE A 406 23.83 -27.04 20.37
N ALA A 407 25.11 -27.33 20.59
CA ALA A 407 25.72 -28.65 20.36
C ALA A 407 25.23 -29.70 21.37
N ASP A 408 24.93 -29.29 22.59
CA ASP A 408 24.46 -30.12 23.70
C ASP A 408 23.87 -29.21 24.81
N ALA A 409 23.41 -29.81 25.90
CA ALA A 409 22.84 -29.09 27.04
C ALA A 409 23.90 -28.33 27.86
N GLU A 410 25.16 -28.76 27.83
CA GLU A 410 26.26 -28.11 28.55
C GLU A 410 26.59 -26.75 27.91
N ALA A 411 26.74 -26.73 26.57
CA ALA A 411 26.91 -25.50 25.79
C ALA A 411 25.74 -24.52 25.98
N GLU A 412 24.51 -25.02 26.07
CA GLU A 412 23.33 -24.19 26.36
C GLU A 412 23.40 -23.57 27.77
N GLN A 413 23.80 -24.35 28.77
CA GLN A 413 23.92 -23.88 30.14
C GLN A 413 25.01 -22.81 30.28
N GLU A 414 26.18 -22.99 29.66
CA GLU A 414 27.27 -22.01 29.69
C GLU A 414 26.90 -20.70 29.01
N LEU A 415 26.10 -20.74 27.94
CA LEU A 415 25.71 -19.55 27.16
C LEU A 415 24.43 -18.86 27.64
N THR A 416 23.71 -19.45 28.60
CA THR A 416 22.44 -18.90 29.12
C THR A 416 22.61 -17.47 29.64
N ALA A 417 23.68 -17.19 30.38
CA ALA A 417 23.95 -15.86 30.92
C ALA A 417 24.28 -14.83 29.82
N ALA A 418 25.07 -15.23 28.82
CA ALA A 418 25.44 -14.37 27.70
C ALA A 418 24.24 -14.04 26.79
N LEU A 419 23.28 -14.97 26.68
CA LEU A 419 22.09 -14.79 25.86
C LEU A 419 20.93 -14.10 26.58
N ALA A 420 20.94 -14.03 27.91
CA ALA A 420 19.86 -13.43 28.71
C ALA A 420 19.44 -12.00 28.27
N PRO A 421 20.35 -11.08 27.87
CA PRO A 421 19.98 -9.74 27.40
C PRO A 421 19.09 -9.74 26.15
N PHE A 422 19.09 -10.83 25.38
CA PHE A 422 18.33 -10.96 24.13
C PHE A 422 16.97 -11.65 24.34
N ASN A 423 16.60 -11.96 25.57
CA ASN A 423 15.33 -12.61 25.95
C ASN A 423 14.96 -13.83 25.07
N PRO A 424 15.84 -14.84 24.96
CA PRO A 424 15.67 -15.97 24.07
C PRO A 424 14.47 -16.85 24.47
N GLN A 425 13.64 -17.23 23.50
CA GLN A 425 12.51 -18.13 23.69
C GLN A 425 12.87 -19.56 23.28
N ALA A 426 12.49 -20.56 24.08
CA ALA A 426 12.69 -21.96 23.73
C ALA A 426 11.72 -22.41 22.63
N ILE A 427 12.27 -22.91 21.52
CA ILE A 427 11.50 -23.51 20.41
C ILE A 427 11.81 -25.00 20.20
N GLY A 428 12.56 -25.59 21.13
CA GLY A 428 12.95 -27.00 21.14
C GLY A 428 14.03 -27.26 22.18
N ALA A 429 14.40 -28.52 22.37
CA ALA A 429 15.39 -28.92 23.39
C ALA A 429 16.78 -28.29 23.20
N ARG A 430 17.13 -27.89 21.96
CA ARG A 430 18.46 -27.35 21.61
C ARG A 430 18.40 -26.05 20.82
N PHE A 431 17.22 -25.43 20.77
CA PHE A 431 16.97 -24.26 19.94
C PHE A 431 16.40 -23.12 20.78
N ARG A 432 16.94 -21.93 20.54
CA ARG A 432 16.44 -20.67 21.09
C ARG A 432 16.15 -19.70 19.95
N LEU A 433 15.04 -18.99 20.07
CA LEU A 433 14.59 -17.96 19.13
C LEU A 433 14.74 -16.59 19.78
N ILE A 434 15.34 -15.65 19.07
CA ILE A 434 15.52 -14.26 19.48
C ILE A 434 14.80 -13.38 18.45
N GLU A 435 13.89 -12.53 18.92
CA GLU A 435 13.10 -11.62 18.08
C GLU A 435 13.80 -10.26 17.91
N GLU A 436 13.61 -9.63 16.75
CA GLU A 436 13.94 -8.22 16.50
C GLU A 436 15.42 -7.83 16.74
N ARG A 437 16.36 -8.73 16.46
CA ARG A 437 17.81 -8.47 16.59
C ARG A 437 18.60 -8.99 15.39
N ASP A 438 19.69 -8.29 15.07
CA ASP A 438 20.65 -8.74 14.07
C ASP A 438 21.46 -9.92 14.65
N ALA A 439 21.63 -10.98 13.84
CA ALA A 439 22.46 -12.13 14.20
C ALA A 439 23.91 -11.71 14.54
N ALA A 440 24.40 -10.61 13.95
CA ALA A 440 25.73 -10.08 14.25
C ALA A 440 25.91 -9.67 15.73
N GLU A 441 24.89 -9.08 16.35
CA GLU A 441 24.93 -8.67 17.76
C GLU A 441 24.99 -9.88 18.70
N VAL A 442 24.17 -10.90 18.40
CA VAL A 442 24.16 -12.16 19.15
C VAL A 442 25.50 -12.88 19.01
N VAL A 443 26.07 -12.92 17.81
CA VAL A 443 27.40 -13.49 17.57
C VAL A 443 28.50 -12.77 18.35
N ALA A 444 28.44 -11.43 18.43
CA ALA A 444 29.41 -10.65 19.21
C ALA A 444 29.35 -11.01 20.70
N ALA A 445 28.16 -11.09 21.28
CA ALA A 445 27.98 -11.49 22.68
C ALA A 445 28.49 -12.92 22.96
N LEU A 446 28.26 -13.86 22.04
CA LEU A 446 28.79 -15.22 22.16
C LEU A 446 30.33 -15.26 22.08
N ARG A 447 30.94 -14.41 21.24
CA ARG A 447 32.41 -14.28 21.15
C ARG A 447 33.03 -13.69 22.41
N GLU A 448 32.39 -12.69 23.02
CA GLU A 448 32.81 -12.15 24.31
C GLU A 448 32.74 -13.19 25.43
N ALA A 449 31.79 -14.11 25.35
CA ALA A 449 31.69 -15.27 26.24
C ALA A 449 32.69 -16.40 25.92
N GLY A 450 33.58 -16.23 24.95
CA GLY A 450 34.62 -17.20 24.59
C GLY A 450 34.20 -18.23 23.54
N TRP A 451 33.00 -18.12 22.96
CA TRP A 451 32.48 -19.07 21.97
C TRP A 451 32.57 -18.51 20.55
N THR A 452 32.91 -19.36 19.58
CA THR A 452 32.98 -18.95 18.16
C THR A 452 31.84 -19.61 17.37
N PRO A 453 30.65 -19.00 17.32
CA PRO A 453 29.51 -19.58 16.62
C PRO A 453 29.69 -19.53 15.11
N VAL A 454 29.18 -20.55 14.42
CA VAL A 454 29.12 -20.61 12.95
C VAL A 454 27.80 -19.99 12.49
N LEU A 455 27.86 -19.05 11.54
CA LEU A 455 26.68 -18.52 10.87
C LEU A 455 26.35 -19.44 9.69
N GLN A 456 25.25 -20.19 9.80
CA GLN A 456 24.79 -21.03 8.70
C GLN A 456 24.06 -20.18 7.63
N PRO A 457 24.35 -20.38 6.34
CA PRO A 457 23.54 -19.82 5.26
C PRO A 457 22.14 -20.44 5.26
N ALA A 458 21.17 -19.77 4.67
CA ALA A 458 19.82 -20.31 4.51
C ALA A 458 19.72 -21.21 3.27
N GLY A 459 18.88 -22.24 3.32
CA GLY A 459 18.52 -23.08 2.16
C GLY A 459 19.54 -24.16 1.81
N ASP A 460 19.62 -24.51 0.52
CA ASP A 460 20.39 -25.68 0.03
C ASP A 460 21.93 -25.52 0.19
N GLN A 461 22.44 -24.30 0.41
CA GLN A 461 23.86 -24.13 0.76
C GLN A 461 24.19 -24.68 2.16
N ALA A 462 23.17 -24.89 3.00
CA ALA A 462 23.33 -25.42 4.35
C ALA A 462 23.33 -26.96 4.39
N THR A 463 23.16 -27.64 3.26
CA THR A 463 23.07 -29.11 3.18
C THR A 463 24.32 -29.75 2.56
N GLU A 464 25.15 -28.98 1.85
CA GLU A 464 26.39 -29.47 1.23
C GLU A 464 27.39 -29.98 2.28
N ASN A 465 27.89 -31.21 2.08
CA ASN A 465 28.89 -31.84 2.95
C ASN A 465 28.49 -31.86 4.44
N ALA A 466 27.18 -31.95 4.74
CA ALA A 466 26.65 -31.86 6.08
C ALA A 466 26.95 -33.12 6.94
N LEU A 467 27.14 -34.28 6.30
CA LEU A 467 27.35 -35.55 6.99
C LEU A 467 28.31 -36.49 6.25
N ARG A 468 28.78 -37.52 6.95
CA ARG A 468 29.46 -38.69 6.40
C ARG A 468 28.70 -39.93 6.85
N ALA A 469 28.36 -40.79 5.91
CA ALA A 469 27.69 -42.06 6.17
C ALA A 469 28.68 -43.19 5.92
N GLY A 470 28.82 -44.10 6.88
CA GLY A 470 29.69 -45.26 6.76
C GLY A 470 28.99 -46.48 6.18
N ASP A 471 29.75 -47.55 5.92
CA ASP A 471 29.30 -48.74 5.20
C ASP A 471 28.13 -49.48 5.90
N ALA A 472 27.98 -49.33 7.21
CA ALA A 472 26.90 -49.95 7.99
C ALA A 472 25.73 -49.00 8.31
N GLY A 473 25.70 -47.83 7.66
CA GLY A 473 24.63 -46.85 7.78
C GLY A 473 24.76 -45.90 8.97
N GLU A 474 25.87 -45.94 9.72
CA GLU A 474 26.21 -44.94 10.72
C GLU A 474 26.43 -43.59 10.06
N VAL A 475 25.82 -42.53 10.61
CA VAL A 475 25.93 -41.18 10.11
C VAL A 475 26.62 -40.30 11.15
N MET A 476 27.65 -39.59 10.71
CA MET A 476 28.40 -38.62 11.50
C MET A 476 28.30 -37.24 10.84
N PHE A 477 27.80 -36.26 11.59
CA PHE A 477 27.73 -34.87 11.09
C PHE A 477 29.11 -34.20 11.09
N THR A 478 29.33 -33.32 10.13
CA THR A 478 30.59 -32.54 10.03
C THR A 478 30.66 -31.39 11.04
N GLN A 479 29.51 -30.99 11.59
CA GLN A 479 29.40 -29.96 12.63
C GLN A 479 28.71 -30.53 13.87
N ALA A 480 29.14 -30.09 15.06
CA ALA A 480 28.51 -30.47 16.33
C ALA A 480 27.07 -29.97 16.44
N ALA A 481 26.74 -28.84 15.80
CA ALA A 481 25.38 -28.36 15.57
C ALA A 481 25.05 -28.45 14.06
N PRO A 482 24.51 -29.58 13.58
CA PRO A 482 24.22 -29.78 12.16
C PRO A 482 23.07 -28.90 11.71
N SER A 483 23.11 -28.50 10.45
CA SER A 483 22.08 -27.68 9.80
C SER A 483 20.68 -28.26 9.97
N VAL A 484 19.73 -27.40 10.31
CA VAL A 484 18.32 -27.76 10.46
C VAL A 484 17.74 -28.28 9.13
N TYR A 485 18.24 -27.76 7.99
CA TYR A 485 17.86 -28.25 6.66
C TYR A 485 18.40 -29.67 6.42
N ALA A 486 19.65 -29.93 6.80
CA ALA A 486 20.26 -31.25 6.67
C ALA A 486 19.57 -32.29 7.56
N LEU A 487 19.26 -31.91 8.81
CA LEU A 487 18.48 -32.74 9.73
C LEU A 487 17.08 -33.06 9.17
N GLY A 488 16.39 -32.06 8.63
CA GLY A 488 15.05 -32.25 8.04
C GLY A 488 15.06 -33.16 6.81
N LYS A 489 16.07 -33.06 5.94
CA LYS A 489 16.24 -33.97 4.79
C LYS A 489 16.59 -35.39 5.23
N LEU A 490 17.53 -35.54 6.17
CA LEU A 490 17.98 -36.84 6.67
C LEU A 490 16.90 -37.60 7.46
N ALA A 491 16.07 -36.89 8.24
CA ALA A 491 15.00 -37.47 9.05
C ALA A 491 13.95 -38.24 8.22
N GLN A 492 13.88 -38.01 6.91
CA GLN A 492 12.96 -38.70 6.02
C GLN A 492 13.30 -40.19 5.84
N PHE A 493 14.57 -40.58 6.02
CA PHE A 493 15.03 -41.95 5.77
C PHE A 493 16.11 -42.46 6.74
N ALA A 494 16.37 -41.73 7.84
CA ALA A 494 17.29 -42.14 8.89
C ALA A 494 16.65 -42.02 10.27
N GLU A 495 17.07 -42.89 11.18
CA GLU A 495 16.76 -42.80 12.60
C GLU A 495 17.70 -41.78 13.26
N LEU A 496 17.14 -40.67 13.75
CA LEU A 496 17.88 -39.69 14.53
C LEU A 496 17.87 -40.11 16.01
N ALA A 497 19.03 -40.13 16.66
CA ALA A 497 19.11 -40.38 18.10
C ALA A 497 18.34 -39.31 18.89
N PRO A 498 17.73 -39.66 20.04
CA PRO A 498 17.05 -38.68 20.88
C PRO A 498 18.03 -37.59 21.33
N ALA A 499 17.59 -36.32 21.27
CA ALA A 499 18.42 -35.15 21.56
C ALA A 499 19.09 -35.13 22.96
N ASN A 500 18.63 -35.97 23.89
CA ASN A 500 19.07 -36.01 25.28
C ASN A 500 20.38 -36.79 25.51
N GLU A 501 20.92 -37.50 24.52
CA GLU A 501 22.15 -38.29 24.67
C GLU A 501 23.45 -37.54 24.29
N GLY A 502 23.38 -36.23 24.01
CA GLY A 502 24.55 -35.36 23.83
C GLY A 502 25.38 -35.61 22.56
N LYS A 503 25.07 -36.64 21.77
CA LYS A 503 25.69 -36.89 20.45
C LYS A 503 24.63 -36.88 19.37
N ASN A 504 24.84 -36.09 18.32
CA ASN A 504 24.02 -36.13 17.10
C ASN A 504 24.30 -37.41 16.31
N GLY A 505 23.95 -38.57 16.88
CA GLY A 505 23.99 -39.84 16.19
C GLY A 505 22.79 -39.94 15.24
N ALA A 506 23.04 -40.30 14.00
CA ALA A 506 21.98 -40.71 13.08
C ALA A 506 22.36 -42.06 12.46
N ARG A 507 21.37 -42.86 12.09
CA ARG A 507 21.60 -44.14 11.45
C ARG A 507 20.59 -44.43 10.36
N ILE A 508 21.08 -44.82 9.19
CA ILE A 508 20.27 -45.34 8.09
C ILE A 508 20.14 -46.85 8.30
N THR A 509 18.91 -47.33 8.44
CA THR A 509 18.61 -48.74 8.70
C THR A 509 17.64 -49.29 7.66
N ALA A 510 17.51 -50.62 7.59
CA ALA A 510 16.48 -51.24 6.77
C ALA A 510 15.07 -50.77 7.16
N ALA A 511 14.83 -50.51 8.45
CA ALA A 511 13.54 -50.05 8.95
C ALA A 511 13.25 -48.61 8.49
N SER A 512 14.24 -47.71 8.62
CA SER A 512 14.10 -46.31 8.22
C SER A 512 13.92 -46.15 6.71
N VAL A 513 14.64 -46.93 5.90
CA VAL A 513 14.51 -46.91 4.44
C VAL A 513 13.15 -47.46 4.00
N ARG A 514 12.68 -48.59 4.56
CA ARG A 514 11.35 -49.12 4.22
C ARG A 514 10.23 -48.18 4.65
N ALA A 515 10.38 -47.52 5.81
CA ALA A 515 9.43 -46.50 6.26
C ALA A 515 9.37 -45.34 5.26
N ALA A 516 10.52 -44.84 4.81
CA ALA A 516 10.61 -43.80 3.78
C ALA A 516 9.89 -44.21 2.47
N MET A 517 10.18 -45.42 1.96
CA MET A 517 9.50 -45.95 0.76
C MET A 517 7.99 -46.03 0.96
N SER A 518 7.51 -46.49 2.13
CA SER A 518 6.08 -46.60 2.44
C SER A 518 5.37 -45.24 2.55
N SER A 519 6.12 -44.19 2.91
CA SER A 519 5.63 -42.81 2.91
C SER A 519 5.60 -42.13 1.53
N GLY A 520 5.99 -42.86 0.46
CA GLY A 520 5.94 -42.40 -0.92
C GLY A 520 7.24 -41.81 -1.46
N MET A 521 8.35 -41.88 -0.73
CA MET A 521 9.68 -41.48 -1.22
C MET A 521 10.19 -42.52 -2.23
N SER A 522 10.70 -42.09 -3.39
CA SER A 522 11.33 -43.03 -4.33
C SER A 522 12.79 -43.32 -3.96
N LEU A 523 13.30 -44.48 -4.38
CA LEU A 523 14.71 -44.84 -4.20
C LEU A 523 15.67 -43.81 -4.81
N ASP A 524 15.33 -43.29 -6.00
CA ASP A 524 16.14 -42.27 -6.67
C ASP A 524 16.16 -40.95 -5.88
N GLN A 525 15.01 -40.54 -5.32
CA GLN A 525 14.93 -39.36 -4.46
C GLN A 525 15.75 -39.53 -3.18
N LEU A 526 15.71 -40.71 -2.56
CA LEU A 526 16.48 -41.02 -1.36
C LEU A 526 17.98 -40.96 -1.66
N LEU A 527 18.44 -41.65 -2.70
CA LEU A 527 19.86 -41.66 -3.07
C LEU A 527 20.36 -40.28 -3.48
N ALA A 528 19.55 -39.50 -4.22
CA ALA A 528 19.88 -38.13 -4.57
C ALA A 528 20.01 -37.23 -3.31
N THR A 529 19.07 -37.36 -2.37
CA THR A 529 19.10 -36.60 -1.11
C THR A 529 20.29 -37.00 -0.25
N LEU A 530 20.60 -38.30 -0.16
CA LEU A 530 21.78 -38.79 0.56
C LEU A 530 23.07 -38.29 -0.10
N ALA A 531 23.15 -38.27 -1.43
CA ALA A 531 24.33 -37.79 -2.17
C ALA A 531 24.53 -36.28 -1.98
N GLU A 532 23.45 -35.51 -1.91
CA GLU A 532 23.48 -34.07 -1.61
C GLU A 532 24.06 -33.79 -0.21
N LEU A 533 23.61 -34.55 0.79
CA LEU A 533 24.02 -34.36 2.19
C LEU A 533 25.43 -34.89 2.47
N HIS A 534 25.87 -35.92 1.75
CA HIS A 534 27.09 -36.64 2.03
C HIS A 534 28.34 -35.88 1.59
N ALA A 535 29.36 -35.83 2.46
CA ALA A 535 30.64 -35.24 2.16
C ALA A 535 31.49 -36.18 1.29
N GLY A 536 31.40 -36.01 -0.03
CA GLY A 536 32.02 -36.86 -1.04
C GLY A 536 31.09 -37.98 -1.55
N PRO A 537 31.59 -38.93 -2.35
CA PRO A 537 30.75 -40.01 -2.87
C PRO A 537 30.23 -40.91 -1.74
N ILE A 538 28.99 -41.38 -1.87
CA ILE A 538 28.41 -42.37 -0.96
C ILE A 538 29.22 -43.68 -1.05
N PRO A 539 29.53 -44.35 0.06
CA PRO A 539 30.19 -45.66 -0.02
C PRO A 539 29.33 -46.67 -0.79
N VAL A 540 29.95 -47.40 -1.73
CA VAL A 540 29.26 -48.38 -2.60
C VAL A 540 28.49 -49.41 -1.77
N ALA A 541 29.09 -49.89 -0.68
CA ALA A 541 28.45 -50.87 0.21
C ALA A 541 27.18 -50.33 0.89
N LEU A 542 27.14 -49.03 1.19
CA LEU A 542 25.95 -48.38 1.75
C LEU A 542 24.87 -48.23 0.67
N GLU A 543 25.25 -47.80 -0.53
CA GLU A 543 24.32 -47.69 -1.67
C GLU A 543 23.66 -49.04 -1.99
N GLU A 544 24.43 -50.13 -2.07
CA GLU A 544 23.92 -51.49 -2.29
C GLU A 544 22.93 -51.92 -1.21
N LYS A 545 23.23 -51.63 0.06
CA LYS A 545 22.31 -51.91 1.18
C LYS A 545 21.02 -51.12 1.08
N VAL A 546 21.10 -49.82 0.76
CA VAL A 546 19.91 -48.97 0.58
C VAL A 546 19.03 -49.50 -0.56
N ARG A 547 19.63 -49.89 -1.70
CA ARG A 547 18.90 -50.52 -2.82
C ARG A 547 18.24 -51.84 -2.39
N ALA A 548 18.97 -52.70 -1.66
CA ALA A 548 18.43 -53.95 -1.15
C ALA A 548 17.29 -53.73 -0.13
N TRP A 549 17.42 -52.75 0.78
CA TRP A 549 16.40 -52.42 1.77
C TRP A 549 15.13 -51.80 1.17
N ALA A 550 15.28 -51.09 0.04
CA ALA A 550 14.17 -50.54 -0.75
C ALA A 550 13.50 -51.57 -1.66
N SER A 551 13.81 -52.87 -1.52
CA SER A 551 13.29 -53.96 -2.35
C SER A 551 13.54 -53.77 -3.85
N PHE A 552 14.64 -53.11 -4.24
CA PHE A 552 14.96 -52.80 -5.64
C PHE A 552 15.06 -54.04 -6.54
N PHE A 553 15.53 -55.17 -6.01
CA PHE A 553 15.74 -56.40 -6.77
C PHE A 553 14.45 -57.24 -6.95
N GLY A 554 13.32 -56.76 -6.45
CA GLY A 554 12.02 -57.44 -6.52
C GLY A 554 11.88 -58.60 -5.53
N ASP A 555 10.75 -59.29 -5.64
CA ASP A 555 10.44 -60.46 -4.82
C ASP A 555 10.81 -61.76 -5.57
N ALA A 556 11.42 -62.71 -4.87
CA ALA A 556 11.71 -64.03 -5.40
C ALA A 556 11.10 -65.11 -4.51
N THR A 557 10.42 -66.08 -5.12
CA THR A 557 9.92 -67.28 -4.44
C THR A 557 10.75 -68.48 -4.85
N LEU A 558 11.35 -69.16 -3.87
CA LEU A 558 12.09 -70.40 -4.11
C LEU A 558 11.22 -71.59 -3.71
N GLN A 559 10.98 -72.51 -4.65
CA GLN A 559 10.14 -73.70 -4.43
C GLN A 559 10.94 -74.96 -4.74
N HIS A 560 10.82 -75.98 -3.90
CA HIS A 560 11.42 -77.30 -4.13
C HIS A 560 10.45 -78.15 -4.94
N THR A 561 10.81 -78.50 -6.17
CA THR A 561 9.97 -79.27 -7.11
C THR A 561 10.78 -80.36 -7.79
N VAL A 562 10.14 -81.47 -8.14
CA VAL A 562 10.75 -82.52 -8.97
C VAL A 562 10.41 -82.21 -10.42
N LEU A 563 11.43 -82.20 -11.29
CA LEU A 563 11.26 -81.96 -12.71
C LEU A 563 11.14 -83.30 -13.43
N LEU A 564 10.05 -83.50 -14.15
CA LEU A 564 9.83 -84.64 -15.04
C LEU A 564 10.07 -84.21 -16.48
N GLU A 565 11.15 -84.74 -17.09
CA GLU A 565 11.43 -84.59 -18.52
C GLU A 565 10.91 -85.82 -19.26
N LEU A 566 10.12 -85.59 -20.31
CA LEU A 566 9.54 -86.64 -21.14
C LEU A 566 10.16 -86.63 -22.54
N SER A 567 10.00 -87.73 -23.26
CA SER A 567 10.65 -87.93 -24.56
C SER A 567 10.03 -87.11 -25.70
N SER A 568 8.77 -86.67 -25.57
CA SER A 568 8.10 -85.81 -26.55
C SER A 568 6.88 -85.08 -25.97
N ASP A 569 6.48 -83.98 -26.61
CA ASP A 569 5.30 -83.20 -26.21
C ASP A 569 3.99 -84.00 -26.30
N THR A 570 3.94 -84.98 -27.20
CA THR A 570 2.80 -85.90 -27.30
C THR A 570 2.69 -86.78 -26.05
N VAL A 571 3.81 -87.25 -25.49
CA VAL A 571 3.81 -88.03 -24.25
C VAL A 571 3.40 -87.16 -23.06
N LEU A 572 3.86 -85.90 -23.01
CA LEU A 572 3.44 -84.94 -22.00
C LEU A 572 1.93 -84.65 -22.07
N ALA A 573 1.39 -84.38 -23.26
CA ALA A 573 -0.03 -84.14 -23.45
C ALA A 573 -0.89 -85.34 -23.02
N ASN A 574 -0.48 -86.56 -23.40
CA ASN A 574 -1.18 -87.78 -22.99
C ASN A 574 -1.17 -87.99 -21.47
N LEU A 575 -0.07 -87.66 -20.79
CA LEU A 575 0.02 -87.78 -19.33
C LEU A 575 -0.75 -86.69 -18.58
N LEU A 576 -0.88 -85.49 -19.16
CA LEU A 576 -1.73 -84.43 -18.62
C LEU A 576 -3.22 -84.78 -18.71
N ASP A 577 -3.64 -85.47 -19.78
CA ASP A 577 -5.01 -85.97 -19.97
C ASP A 577 -5.32 -87.25 -19.18
N ASP A 578 -4.30 -87.92 -18.62
CA ASP A 578 -4.49 -89.11 -17.78
C ASP A 578 -5.15 -88.75 -16.45
N ARG A 579 -6.26 -89.43 -16.12
CA ARG A 579 -7.10 -89.11 -14.95
C ARG A 579 -6.40 -89.33 -13.61
N GLU A 580 -5.36 -90.14 -13.55
CA GLU A 580 -4.66 -90.46 -12.30
C GLU A 580 -3.31 -89.73 -12.19
N VAL A 581 -2.57 -89.59 -13.29
CA VAL A 581 -1.23 -88.95 -13.29
C VAL A 581 -1.34 -87.43 -13.52
N GLY A 582 -2.21 -87.01 -14.44
CA GLY A 582 -2.36 -85.61 -14.84
C GLY A 582 -2.55 -84.63 -13.68
N PRO A 583 -3.37 -84.94 -12.65
CA PRO A 583 -3.53 -84.07 -11.47
C PRO A 583 -2.24 -83.77 -10.68
N TYR A 584 -1.20 -84.60 -10.83
CA TYR A 584 0.09 -84.42 -10.14
C TYR A 584 1.16 -83.70 -10.99
N LEU A 585 0.86 -83.40 -12.26
CA LEU A 585 1.78 -82.78 -13.21
C LEU A 585 1.35 -81.33 -13.49
N THR A 586 2.30 -80.39 -13.50
CA THR A 586 2.07 -79.03 -13.98
C THR A 586 3.04 -78.74 -15.12
N PRO A 587 2.58 -78.50 -16.36
CA PRO A 587 3.48 -78.28 -17.49
C PRO A 587 4.25 -76.96 -17.35
N ILE A 588 5.51 -76.94 -17.81
CA ILE A 588 6.27 -75.71 -17.94
C ILE A 588 6.02 -75.11 -19.33
N GLU A 589 5.19 -74.09 -19.39
CA GLU A 589 4.88 -73.39 -20.64
C GLU A 589 6.13 -72.74 -21.26
N GLY A 590 6.28 -72.82 -22.59
CA GLY A 590 7.38 -72.21 -23.33
C GLY A 590 8.73 -72.94 -23.26
N SER A 591 8.79 -74.11 -22.63
CA SER A 591 9.99 -74.97 -22.63
C SER A 591 10.25 -75.58 -24.01
N THR A 592 11.53 -75.66 -24.42
CA THR A 592 11.94 -76.35 -25.66
C THR A 592 11.98 -77.87 -25.54
N LYS A 593 11.73 -78.39 -24.33
CA LYS A 593 11.63 -79.81 -24.00
C LYS A 593 10.28 -80.08 -23.30
N PRO A 594 9.75 -81.30 -23.35
CA PRO A 594 8.49 -81.62 -22.70
C PRO A 594 8.73 -81.80 -21.19
N LEU A 595 8.49 -80.73 -20.43
CA LEU A 595 8.75 -80.68 -19.00
C LEU A 595 7.46 -80.50 -18.20
N ALA A 596 7.35 -81.25 -17.11
CA ALA A 596 6.34 -81.06 -16.08
C ALA A 596 6.96 -80.97 -14.69
N LEU A 597 6.40 -80.11 -13.84
CA LEU A 597 6.69 -80.02 -12.43
C LEU A 597 5.83 -81.02 -11.65
N VAL A 598 6.45 -81.70 -10.70
CA VAL A 598 5.82 -82.63 -9.77
C VAL A 598 6.17 -82.21 -8.35
N GLN A 599 5.17 -82.14 -7.47
CA GLN A 599 5.45 -81.88 -6.06
C GLN A 599 6.31 -83.01 -5.46
N PRO A 600 7.36 -82.72 -4.66
CA PRO A 600 8.26 -83.74 -4.13
C PRO A 600 7.56 -84.87 -3.37
N ALA A 601 6.47 -84.55 -2.65
CA ALA A 601 5.68 -85.53 -1.90
C ALA A 601 5.01 -86.59 -2.80
N HIS A 602 4.74 -86.25 -4.06
CA HIS A 602 4.09 -87.13 -5.03
C HIS A 602 5.07 -87.76 -6.00
N ALA A 603 6.38 -87.46 -5.89
CA ALA A 603 7.37 -87.90 -6.87
C ALA A 603 7.46 -89.43 -7.00
N GLU A 604 7.45 -90.16 -5.87
CA GLU A 604 7.50 -91.62 -5.89
C GLU A 604 6.19 -92.27 -6.37
N ILE A 605 5.05 -91.64 -6.05
CA ILE A 605 3.73 -92.07 -6.55
C ILE A 605 3.68 -91.90 -8.07
N VAL A 606 4.11 -90.74 -8.57
CA VAL A 606 4.19 -90.45 -10.00
C VAL A 606 5.18 -91.38 -10.70
N ARG A 607 6.36 -91.67 -10.12
CA ARG A 607 7.29 -92.67 -10.66
C ARG A 607 6.65 -94.06 -10.78
N ALA A 608 5.92 -94.51 -9.76
CA ALA A 608 5.24 -95.79 -9.79
C ALA A 608 4.17 -95.84 -10.89
N MET A 609 3.32 -94.80 -10.96
CA MET A 609 2.27 -94.69 -11.97
C MET A 609 2.80 -94.60 -13.41
N LEU A 610 3.95 -93.94 -13.61
CA LEU A 610 4.61 -93.86 -14.91
C LEU A 610 5.18 -95.22 -15.33
N ARG A 611 5.76 -96.00 -14.40
CA ARG A 611 6.21 -97.37 -14.66
C ARG A 611 5.06 -98.31 -15.02
N GLU A 612 3.92 -98.21 -14.33
CA GLU A 612 2.70 -98.97 -14.67
C GLU A 612 2.19 -98.68 -16.09
N ARG A 613 2.43 -97.45 -16.58
CA ARG A 613 2.10 -97.00 -17.94
C ARG A 613 3.20 -97.30 -18.96
N GLY A 614 4.21 -98.11 -18.59
CA GLY A 614 5.30 -98.54 -19.47
C GLY A 614 6.37 -97.46 -19.73
N ILE A 615 6.34 -96.34 -19.00
CA ILE A 615 7.33 -95.27 -19.11
C ILE A 615 8.46 -95.55 -18.11
N SER A 616 9.67 -95.76 -18.62
CA SER A 616 10.87 -95.99 -17.80
C SER A 616 11.49 -94.66 -17.37
N ILE A 617 11.78 -94.52 -16.07
CA ILE A 617 12.31 -93.32 -15.41
C ILE A 617 13.51 -93.67 -14.55
#